data_AF-A0AA37LZI6-F1
#
_entry.id   AF-A0AA37LZI6-F1
#
_cell.length_a   1.000
_cell.length_b   1.000
_cell.length_c   1.000
_cell.angle_alpha   90.00
_cell.angle_beta   90.00
_cell.angle_gamma   90.00
#
_symmetry.space_group_name_H-M   'P 1'
#
loop_
_entity.id
_entity.type
_entity.pdbx_description
1 polymer ?
#
loop_
_entity_poly.entity_id
_entity_poly.type
_entity_poly.pdbx_seq_one_letter_code
_entity_poly.pdbx_strand_id
1 'polypeptide(L)'
;MSAETVDRLVRQHVDRVWAGLGSENDMNLTCVHQSDWFYEDVDHWNYRAATAATENVWGIQPGLACEGGSIPVALHFKQVLKKNVLILPMGRPTDGAHSINGSCAAYIHITINR
;
A
#
# COMPACT_ATOMS: atom_id res chain seq x y z
N MET A 1 -11.42 8.52 -1.30
CA MET A 1 -10.90 9.61 -2.15
C MET A 1 -9.85 9.02 -3.08
N SER A 2 -9.86 9.35 -4.38
CA SER A 2 -8.83 8.85 -5.31
C SER A 2 -7.54 9.66 -5.20
N ALA A 3 -6.42 9.07 -5.61
CA ALA A 3 -5.12 9.71 -5.68
C ALA A 3 -5.13 10.90 -6.67
N GLU A 4 -5.96 10.84 -7.71
CA GLU A 4 -6.19 11.96 -8.65
C GLU A 4 -6.88 13.13 -7.96
N THR A 5 -7.89 12.85 -7.13
CA THR A 5 -8.58 13.90 -6.37
C THR A 5 -7.61 14.58 -5.40
N VAL A 6 -6.74 13.80 -4.75
CA VAL A 6 -5.72 14.32 -3.82
C VAL A 6 -4.74 15.23 -4.57
N ASP A 7 -4.17 14.77 -5.69
CA ASP A 7 -3.23 15.56 -6.48
C ASP A 7 -3.84 16.90 -6.92
N ARG A 8 -5.08 16.87 -7.42
CA ARG A 8 -5.82 18.08 -7.79
C ARG A 8 -5.98 19.06 -6.61
N LEU A 9 -6.38 18.56 -5.43
CA LEU A 9 -6.60 19.39 -4.24
C LEU A 9 -5.28 19.97 -3.71
N VAL A 10 -4.20 19.20 -3.74
CA VAL A 10 -2.86 19.65 -3.35
C VAL A 10 -2.38 20.75 -4.28
N ARG A 11 -2.48 20.55 -5.61
CA ARG A 11 -2.14 21.59 -6.60
C ARG A 11 -2.91 22.88 -6.37
N GLN A 12 -4.24 22.79 -6.27
CA GLN A 12 -5.10 23.95 -6.01
C GLN A 12 -4.71 24.69 -4.72
N HIS A 13 -4.35 23.97 -3.68
CA HIS A 13 -3.88 24.59 -2.44
C HIS A 13 -2.53 25.28 -2.63
N VAL A 14 -1.55 24.59 -3.21
CA VAL A 14 -0.19 25.11 -3.42
C VAL A 14 -0.20 26.33 -4.34
N ASP A 15 -0.94 26.28 -5.45
CA ASP A 15 -1.08 27.41 -6.39
C ASP A 15 -1.67 28.65 -5.72
N ARG A 16 -2.69 28.45 -4.88
CA ARG A 16 -3.32 29.54 -4.11
C ARG A 16 -2.34 30.16 -3.11
N VAL A 17 -1.56 29.34 -2.41
CA VAL A 17 -0.55 29.83 -1.46
C VAL A 17 0.56 30.57 -2.22
N TRP A 18 1.04 30.01 -3.33
CA TRP A 18 2.07 30.62 -4.17
C TRP A 18 1.68 32.00 -4.68
N ALA A 19 0.46 32.13 -5.22
CA ALA A 19 -0.08 33.41 -5.67
C ALA A 19 -0.13 34.47 -4.55
N GLY A 20 -0.33 34.04 -3.30
CA GLY A 20 -0.34 34.93 -2.14
C GLY A 20 1.04 35.41 -1.68
N LEU A 21 2.13 34.78 -2.12
CA LEU A 21 3.51 35.13 -1.71
C LEU A 21 4.10 36.30 -2.52
N GLY A 22 3.60 36.56 -3.73
CA GLY A 22 4.14 37.61 -4.60
C GLY A 22 5.61 37.41 -4.99
N SER A 23 6.09 36.16 -5.04
CA SER A 23 7.47 35.84 -5.42
C SER A 23 7.70 36.05 -6.92
N GLU A 24 8.89 36.54 -7.29
CA GLU A 24 9.32 36.66 -8.70
C GLU A 24 9.91 35.35 -9.26
N ASN A 25 10.02 34.30 -8.46
CA ASN A 25 10.52 33.00 -8.90
C ASN A 25 9.46 32.24 -9.72
N ASP A 26 9.92 31.28 -10.52
CA ASP A 26 9.04 30.28 -11.15
C ASP A 26 8.82 29.09 -10.22
N MET A 27 7.58 28.59 -10.16
CA MET A 27 7.21 27.37 -9.43
C MET A 27 6.65 26.33 -10.40
N ASN A 28 7.14 25.09 -10.30
CA ASN A 28 6.57 23.94 -11.00
C ASN A 28 6.36 22.78 -10.00
N LEU A 29 5.10 22.35 -9.84
CA LEU A 29 4.73 21.24 -8.98
C LEU A 29 4.49 19.97 -9.82
N THR A 30 5.17 18.88 -9.50
CA THR A 30 5.00 17.58 -10.17
C THR A 30 4.70 16.47 -9.16
N CYS A 31 3.78 15.57 -9.53
CA CYS A 31 3.50 14.38 -8.72
C CYS A 31 4.33 13.23 -9.29
N VAL A 32 5.27 12.72 -8.51
CA VAL A 32 6.23 11.69 -8.97
C VAL A 32 5.65 10.29 -8.85
N HIS A 33 4.85 10.03 -7.82
CA HIS A 33 4.21 8.74 -7.58
C HIS A 33 2.76 8.94 -7.17
N GLN A 34 1.87 8.17 -7.80
CA GLN A 34 0.43 8.25 -7.59
C GLN A 34 -0.16 6.85 -7.65
N SER A 35 -0.85 6.44 -6.59
CA SER A 35 -1.59 5.19 -6.55
C SER A 35 -2.79 5.31 -5.63
N ASP A 36 -3.90 4.70 -6.03
CA ASP A 36 -5.04 4.53 -5.15
C ASP A 36 -4.74 3.51 -4.04
N TRP A 37 -5.50 3.63 -2.95
CA TRP A 37 -5.48 2.68 -1.84
C TRP A 37 -6.07 1.33 -2.27
N PHE A 38 -5.74 0.30 -1.52
CA PHE A 38 -6.16 -1.07 -1.77
C PHE A 38 -6.84 -1.65 -0.53
N TYR A 39 -7.88 -2.44 -0.75
CA TYR A 39 -8.58 -3.19 0.30
C TYR A 39 -9.16 -4.48 -0.27
N GLU A 40 -9.30 -5.51 0.56
CA GLU A 40 -9.78 -6.83 0.16
C GLU A 40 -10.85 -7.39 1.09
N ASP A 41 -11.62 -8.32 0.52
CA ASP A 41 -12.54 -9.15 1.29
C ASP A 41 -11.74 -10.22 2.04
N VAL A 42 -11.69 -10.08 3.37
CA VAL A 42 -10.97 -10.97 4.28
C VAL A 42 -11.75 -12.24 4.61
N ASP A 43 -13.04 -12.31 4.31
CA ASP A 43 -13.84 -13.52 4.52
C ASP A 43 -13.65 -14.55 3.38
N HIS A 44 -12.97 -14.14 2.31
CA HIS A 44 -12.65 -14.97 1.16
C HIS A 44 -11.76 -16.17 1.55
N TRP A 45 -11.96 -17.31 0.88
CA TRP A 45 -11.27 -18.56 1.22
C TRP A 45 -9.73 -18.47 1.17
N ASN A 46 -9.19 -17.57 0.33
CA ASN A 46 -7.75 -17.32 0.21
C ASN A 46 -7.16 -16.81 1.55
N TYR A 47 -7.89 -15.94 2.25
CA TYR A 47 -7.51 -15.45 3.58
C TYR A 47 -7.66 -16.55 4.64
N ARG A 48 -8.73 -17.35 4.59
CA ARG A 48 -8.91 -18.50 5.51
C ARG A 48 -7.78 -19.52 5.39
N ALA A 49 -7.35 -19.81 4.16
CA ALA A 49 -6.24 -20.71 3.89
C ALA A 49 -4.92 -20.17 4.45
N ALA A 50 -4.68 -18.86 4.30
CA ALA A 50 -3.50 -18.20 4.88
C ALA A 50 -3.53 -18.22 6.40
N THR A 51 -4.66 -17.89 7.03
CA THR A 51 -4.84 -17.97 8.48
C THR A 51 -4.51 -19.37 9.00
N ALA A 52 -5.06 -20.42 8.39
CA ALA A 52 -4.78 -21.80 8.77
C ALA A 52 -3.31 -22.19 8.58
N ALA A 53 -2.69 -21.76 7.48
CA ALA A 53 -1.27 -22.03 7.22
C ALA A 53 -0.35 -21.35 8.24
N THR A 54 -0.62 -20.07 8.55
CA THR A 54 0.16 -19.31 9.54
C THR A 54 -0.04 -19.88 10.94
N GLU A 55 -1.27 -20.22 11.34
CA GLU A 55 -1.54 -20.85 12.64
C GLU A 55 -0.86 -22.22 12.77
N ASN A 56 -0.85 -23.03 11.71
CA ASN A 56 -0.14 -24.31 11.71
C ASN A 56 1.38 -24.16 11.90
N VAL A 57 1.99 -23.11 11.36
CA VAL A 57 3.44 -22.87 11.49
C VAL A 57 3.81 -22.28 12.84
N TRP A 58 3.02 -21.33 13.35
CA TRP A 58 3.38 -20.53 14.51
C TRP A 58 2.62 -20.89 15.80
N GLY A 59 1.63 -21.78 15.72
CA GLY A 59 0.84 -22.24 16.86
C GLY A 59 -0.12 -21.20 17.45
N ILE A 60 -0.32 -20.07 16.74
CA ILE A 60 -1.20 -18.98 17.15
C ILE A 60 -1.99 -18.45 15.96
N GLN A 61 -3.28 -18.16 16.17
CA GLN A 61 -4.13 -17.56 15.16
C GLN A 61 -3.60 -16.15 14.81
N PRO A 62 -3.29 -15.87 13.53
CA PRO A 62 -2.81 -14.54 13.14
C PRO A 62 -3.94 -13.50 13.18
N GLY A 63 -3.57 -12.27 13.56
CA GLY A 63 -4.44 -11.11 13.40
C GLY A 63 -4.50 -10.65 11.95
N LEU A 64 -5.64 -10.08 11.54
CA LEU A 64 -5.78 -9.39 10.26
C LEU A 64 -5.49 -7.91 10.47
N ALA A 65 -4.62 -7.34 9.62
CA ALA A 65 -4.20 -5.95 9.71
C ALA A 65 -4.31 -5.25 8.35
N CYS A 66 -4.54 -3.94 8.40
CA CYS A 66 -4.23 -3.04 7.29
C CYS A 66 -2.85 -2.43 7.54
N GLU A 67 -2.15 -2.09 6.46
CA GLU A 67 -0.81 -1.52 6.53
C GLU A 67 -0.78 -0.09 5.98
N GLY A 68 0.13 0.73 6.51
CA GLY A 68 0.36 2.11 6.03
C GLY A 68 1.26 2.18 4.79
N GLY A 69 1.97 1.10 4.47
CA GLY A 69 2.81 1.00 3.28
C GLY A 69 1.99 0.95 1.98
N SER A 70 2.64 1.25 0.86
CA SER A 70 1.99 1.24 -0.46
C SER A 70 2.60 0.17 -1.37
N ILE A 71 1.75 -0.67 -1.95
CA ILE A 71 2.11 -1.69 -2.95
C ILE A 71 1.17 -1.52 -4.16
N PRO A 72 1.46 -0.57 -5.08
CA PRO A 72 0.52 -0.22 -6.16
C PRO A 72 0.14 -1.40 -7.07
N VAL A 73 1.06 -2.36 -7.24
CA VAL A 73 0.82 -3.54 -8.09
C VAL A 73 -0.26 -4.47 -7.53
N ALA A 74 -0.51 -4.48 -6.22
CA ALA A 74 -1.57 -5.30 -5.62
C ALA A 74 -2.96 -4.87 -6.10
N LEU A 75 -3.21 -3.55 -6.13
CA LEU A 75 -4.44 -2.99 -6.69
C LEU A 75 -4.55 -3.32 -8.18
N HIS A 76 -3.44 -3.21 -8.91
CA HIS A 76 -3.41 -3.51 -10.34
C HIS A 76 -3.77 -4.98 -10.62
N PHE A 77 -3.21 -5.94 -9.87
CA PHE A 77 -3.56 -7.35 -10.01
C PHE A 77 -5.04 -7.61 -9.74
N LYS A 78 -5.58 -7.04 -8.66
CA LYS A 78 -7.02 -7.12 -8.37
C LYS A 78 -7.86 -6.60 -9.54
N GLN A 79 -7.49 -5.45 -10.09
CA GLN A 79 -8.22 -4.81 -11.18
C GLN A 79 -8.13 -5.57 -12.50
N VAL A 80 -6.96 -6.08 -12.87
CA VAL A 80 -6.75 -6.78 -14.15
C VAL A 80 -7.26 -8.21 -14.09
N LEU A 81 -6.93 -8.94 -13.03
CA LEU A 81 -7.23 -10.37 -12.93
C LEU A 81 -8.63 -10.63 -12.38
N LYS A 82 -9.25 -9.64 -11.73
CA LYS A 82 -10.55 -9.77 -11.05
C LYS A 82 -10.56 -10.92 -10.05
N LYS A 83 -9.44 -11.11 -9.35
CA LYS A 83 -9.24 -12.12 -8.30
C LYS A 83 -8.93 -11.44 -6.97
N ASN A 84 -9.23 -12.13 -5.88
CA ASN A 84 -8.84 -11.72 -4.54
C ASN A 84 -7.30 -11.78 -4.40
N VAL A 85 -6.72 -10.72 -3.88
CA VAL A 85 -5.29 -10.58 -3.62
C VAL A 85 -5.03 -10.74 -2.13
N LEU A 86 -4.07 -11.58 -1.76
CA LEU A 86 -3.61 -11.72 -0.38
C LEU A 86 -2.21 -11.14 -0.25
N ILE A 87 -1.97 -10.40 0.84
CA ILE A 87 -0.63 -9.99 1.27
C ILE A 87 -0.27 -10.81 2.51
N LEU A 88 0.69 -11.72 2.37
CA LEU A 88 1.22 -12.51 3.48
C LEU A 88 2.54 -11.90 3.95
N PRO A 89 2.58 -11.20 5.11
CA PRO A 89 3.80 -10.58 5.60
C PRO A 89 4.74 -11.63 6.18
N MET A 90 6.01 -11.54 5.83
CA MET A 90 7.08 -12.38 6.39
C MET A 90 8.03 -11.60 7.33
N GLY A 91 8.03 -10.27 7.22
CA GLY A 91 8.87 -9.37 8.01
C GLY A 91 8.34 -9.11 9.41
N ARG A 92 9.20 -8.57 10.27
CA ARG A 92 8.84 -8.10 11.61
C ARG A 92 8.65 -6.58 11.64
N PRO A 93 7.87 -6.04 12.60
CA PRO A 93 7.70 -4.59 12.76
C PRO A 93 9.01 -3.82 12.96
N THR A 94 10.05 -4.47 13.48
CA THR A 94 11.36 -3.87 13.78
C THR A 94 12.39 -4.04 12.66
N ASP A 95 12.02 -4.63 11.52
CA ASP A 95 12.99 -4.92 10.44
C ASP A 95 13.51 -3.64 9.76
N GLY A 96 12.83 -2.51 9.94
CA GLY A 96 13.36 -1.19 9.56
C GLY A 96 13.44 -0.98 8.03
N ALA A 97 12.38 -1.37 7.31
CA ALA A 97 12.30 -1.12 5.87
C ALA A 97 12.57 0.37 5.56
N HIS A 98 13.44 0.64 4.57
CA HIS A 98 13.88 1.98 4.18
C HIS A 98 14.72 2.74 5.23
N SER A 99 15.21 2.08 6.28
CA SER A 99 16.09 2.67 7.30
C SER A 99 17.55 2.20 7.15
N ILE A 100 18.47 2.91 7.83
CA ILE A 100 19.92 2.70 7.76
C ILE A 100 20.38 1.30 8.23
N ASN A 101 19.58 0.63 9.07
CA ASN A 101 19.86 -0.71 9.60
C ASN A 101 18.82 -1.73 9.13
N GLY A 102 18.27 -1.56 7.93
CA GLY A 102 17.28 -2.47 7.37
C GLY A 102 17.79 -3.91 7.38
N SER A 103 17.05 -4.82 8.00
CA SER A 103 17.30 -6.26 7.96
C SER A 103 16.14 -6.96 7.26
N CYS A 104 16.41 -8.01 6.50
CA CYS A 104 15.41 -8.63 5.64
C CYS A 104 14.78 -9.87 6.29
N ALA A 105 13.48 -9.81 6.53
CA ALA A 105 12.60 -10.97 6.45
C ALA A 105 11.34 -10.69 5.60
N ALA A 106 11.30 -9.63 4.78
CA ALA A 106 10.12 -9.30 3.98
C ALA A 106 10.13 -10.02 2.62
N TYR A 107 9.62 -11.25 2.57
CA TYR A 107 9.08 -11.84 1.34
C TYR A 107 7.57 -11.62 1.30
N ILE A 108 7.05 -11.04 0.22
CA ILE A 108 5.62 -10.85 0.03
C ILE A 108 5.16 -11.91 -0.96
N HIS A 109 4.32 -12.85 -0.50
CA HIS A 109 3.71 -13.83 -1.39
C HIS A 109 2.33 -13.33 -1.82
N ILE A 110 2.19 -12.93 -3.08
CA ILE A 110 0.89 -12.63 -3.70
C ILE A 110 0.36 -13.93 -4.29
N THR A 111 -0.62 -14.55 -3.63
CA THR A 111 -1.26 -15.75 -4.16
C THR A 111 -2.43 -15.36 -5.06
N ILE A 112 -2.29 -15.60 -6.36
CA ILE A 112 -3.36 -15.49 -7.37
C ILE A 112 -3.75 -16.92 -7.74
N ASN A 113 -4.87 -17.42 -7.22
CA ASN A 113 -5.38 -18.74 -7.58
C ASN A 113 -6.28 -18.66 -8.83
N ARG A 114 -6.05 -19.57 -9.78
CA ARG A 114 -6.79 -19.67 -11.04
C ARG A 114 -8.26 -20.02 -10.79
#